data_AF-A0A1Y2CJV1-F1
#
_entry.id   AF-A0A1Y2CJV1-F1
#
_cell.length_a   1.000
_cell.length_b   1.000
_cell.length_c   1.000
_cell.angle_alpha   90.00
_cell.angle_beta   90.00
_cell.angle_gamma   90.00
#
_symmetry.space_group_name_H-M   'P 1'
#
loop_
_entity.id
_entity.type
_entity.pdbx_description
1 polymer ?
#
loop_
_entity_poly.entity_id
_entity_poly.type
_entity_poly.pdbx_seq_one_letter_code
_entity_poly.pdbx_strand_id
1 'polypeptide(L)'
;STDSCCVPDNGNLVLSIQWLPGWLSVHLFFFSGLWPDTCDSTQPPRNGCDRSRQYQNINDILSGTAIYNDLTNYWISYKGTDIDSYNSFWVHEWGVHGTCYSPANTECVGSNGADVLKFFSDALAVRKTYDVYTALWNAGIKPDGNSYNTDDMTAAIQ
;
A
#
# COMPACT_ATOMS: atom_id res chain seq x y z
N SER A 1 10.38 -12.74 23.84
CA SER A 1 10.28 -12.52 22.39
C SER A 1 8.84 -12.17 22.10
N THR A 2 8.58 -11.05 21.44
CA THR A 2 7.26 -10.76 20.86
C THR A 2 7.08 -11.66 19.63
N ASP A 3 5.85 -12.08 19.36
CA ASP A 3 5.51 -12.88 18.19
C ASP A 3 5.45 -11.97 16.95
N SER A 4 6.36 -12.19 15.99
CA SER A 4 6.48 -11.39 14.77
C SER A 4 5.28 -11.55 13.83
N CYS A 5 4.44 -12.57 14.07
CA CYS A 5 3.15 -12.76 13.40
C CYS A 5 2.07 -11.80 13.91
N CYS A 6 2.22 -11.28 15.14
CA CYS A 6 1.27 -10.36 15.76
C CYS A 6 1.79 -8.91 15.81
N VAL A 7 3.11 -8.73 15.86
CA VAL A 7 3.77 -7.42 15.91
C VAL A 7 4.83 -7.37 14.83
N PRO A 8 4.78 -6.42 13.88
CA PRO A 8 5.75 -6.37 12.79
C PRO A 8 7.17 -6.08 13.30
N ASP A 9 8.17 -6.79 12.79
CA ASP A 9 9.59 -6.58 13.12
C ASP A 9 10.04 -5.14 12.75
N ASN A 10 9.59 -4.66 11.61
CA ASN A 10 9.72 -3.28 11.16
C ASN A 10 8.52 -2.48 11.69
N GLY A 11 8.71 -1.83 12.84
CA GLY A 11 7.62 -1.27 13.64
C GLY A 11 6.97 0.00 13.10
N ASN A 12 7.60 0.70 12.14
CA ASN A 12 7.05 1.91 11.54
C ASN A 12 6.36 1.58 10.21
N LEU A 13 5.03 1.50 10.19
CA LEU A 13 4.28 1.27 8.96
C LEU A 13 3.92 2.60 8.30
N VAL A 14 4.59 2.94 7.19
CA VAL A 14 4.32 4.16 6.43
C VAL A 14 3.30 3.87 5.34
N LEU A 15 2.14 4.55 5.42
CA LEU A 15 1.14 4.54 4.36
C LEU A 15 1.50 5.61 3.33
N SER A 16 1.93 5.20 2.13
CA SER A 16 2.17 6.10 1.00
C SER A 16 0.96 6.14 0.07
N ILE A 17 0.45 7.34 -0.17
CA ILE A 17 -0.66 7.61 -1.09
C ILE A 17 -0.26 8.66 -2.14
N GLN A 18 -0.93 8.65 -3.27
CA GLN A 18 -0.65 9.53 -4.41
C GLN A 18 -1.91 10.18 -4.96
N TRP A 19 -1.81 11.45 -5.34
CA TRP A 19 -2.84 12.16 -6.08
C TRP A 19 -2.49 12.16 -7.56
N LEU A 20 -3.34 11.56 -8.41
CA LEU A 20 -3.14 11.48 -9.86
C LEU A 20 -4.28 12.22 -10.59
N PRO A 21 -4.16 13.54 -10.82
CA PRO A 21 -5.17 14.30 -11.55
C PRO A 21 -5.38 13.75 -12.98
N GLY A 22 -6.63 13.63 -13.40
CA GLY A 22 -6.99 13.17 -14.74
C GLY A 22 -6.90 11.64 -14.96
N TRP A 23 -6.43 10.90 -13.95
CA TRP A 23 -6.41 9.44 -13.98
C TRP A 23 -7.76 8.85 -13.58
N LEU A 24 -8.31 7.97 -14.42
CA LEU A 24 -9.62 7.30 -14.23
C LEU A 24 -10.82 8.24 -13.97
N SER A 25 -10.67 9.55 -14.20
CA SER A 25 -11.71 10.58 -13.98
C SER A 25 -12.31 10.59 -12.56
N VAL A 26 -11.55 10.17 -11.55
CA VAL A 26 -11.99 10.12 -10.15
C VAL A 26 -11.17 11.08 -9.27
N HIS A 27 -11.83 11.67 -8.28
CA HIS A 27 -11.21 12.53 -7.27
C HIS A 27 -10.95 11.72 -5.99
N LEU A 28 -9.88 10.91 -6.00
CA LEU A 28 -9.45 10.14 -4.83
C LEU A 28 -7.93 9.99 -4.82
N PHE A 29 -7.35 9.87 -3.63
CA PHE A 29 -5.95 9.48 -3.50
C PHE A 29 -5.83 7.99 -3.81
N PHE A 30 -4.95 7.63 -4.74
CA PHE A 30 -4.59 6.24 -5.02
C PHE A 30 -3.54 5.76 -4.04
N PHE A 31 -3.45 4.46 -3.87
CA PHE A 31 -2.51 3.85 -2.98
C PHE A 31 -1.19 3.60 -3.69
N SER A 32 -0.09 4.06 -3.11
CA SER A 32 1.26 3.75 -3.61
C SER A 32 1.80 2.51 -2.90
N GLY A 33 1.75 2.48 -1.56
CA GLY A 33 2.15 1.28 -0.83
C GLY A 33 2.16 1.42 0.68
N LEU A 34 2.31 0.29 1.36
CA LEU A 34 2.57 0.19 2.80
C LEU A 34 4.01 -0.22 3.00
N TRP A 35 4.81 0.62 3.65
CA TRP A 35 6.25 0.42 3.77
C TRP A 35 6.63 0.20 5.23
N PRO A 36 7.03 -1.03 5.59
CA PRO A 36 7.52 -1.34 6.93
C PRO A 36 8.95 -0.80 7.09
N ASP A 37 9.09 0.36 7.70
CA ASP A 37 10.38 0.95 8.07
C ASP A 37 10.80 0.47 9.47
N THR A 38 12.10 0.52 9.71
CA THR A 38 12.65 0.24 11.04
C THR A 38 12.24 1.32 12.05
N CYS A 39 12.35 1.01 13.34
CA CYS A 39 11.99 1.94 14.41
C CYS A 39 12.85 3.22 14.45
N ASP A 40 14.06 3.18 13.86
CA ASP A 40 14.94 4.33 13.63
C ASP A 40 14.67 5.03 12.28
N SER A 41 13.53 4.76 11.65
CA SER A 41 13.05 5.38 10.41
C SER A 41 13.98 5.15 9.20
N THR A 42 14.60 3.98 9.14
CA THR A 42 15.35 3.54 7.96
C THR A 42 14.53 2.56 7.13
N GLN A 43 14.66 2.65 5.81
CA GLN A 43 13.98 1.72 4.91
C GLN A 43 14.68 0.36 4.90
N PRO A 44 13.92 -0.74 4.76
CA PRO A 44 14.50 -2.06 4.53
C PRO A 44 15.36 -2.13 3.25
N PRO A 45 16.11 -3.23 3.05
CA PRO A 45 16.92 -3.42 1.85
C PRO A 45 16.09 -3.23 0.57
N ARG A 46 16.64 -2.50 -0.40
CA ARG A 46 15.98 -2.21 -1.70
C ARG A 46 15.58 -3.44 -2.51
N ASN A 47 16.12 -4.61 -2.16
CA ASN A 47 15.83 -5.89 -2.79
C ASN A 47 14.93 -6.79 -1.93
N GLY A 48 14.23 -6.21 -0.95
CA GLY A 48 13.39 -6.94 -0.01
C GLY A 48 14.17 -7.66 1.08
N CYS A 49 13.40 -8.18 2.05
CA CYS A 49 13.92 -8.93 3.19
C CYS A 49 13.96 -10.45 2.95
N ASP A 50 13.29 -10.93 1.89
CA ASP A 50 13.26 -12.34 1.53
C ASP A 50 13.23 -12.52 0.00
N ARG A 51 14.29 -13.12 -0.56
CA ARG A 51 14.39 -13.39 -2.00
C ARG A 51 13.63 -14.65 -2.42
N SER A 52 13.37 -15.57 -1.50
CA SER A 52 12.65 -16.81 -1.79
C SER A 52 11.16 -16.59 -2.01
N ARG A 53 10.63 -15.51 -1.45
CA ARG A 53 9.23 -15.07 -1.59
C ARG A 53 9.03 -14.03 -2.68
N GLN A 54 9.90 -13.95 -3.69
CA GLN A 54 9.71 -13.03 -4.81
C GLN A 54 8.79 -13.66 -5.86
N TYR A 55 7.68 -13.02 -6.16
CA TYR A 55 6.72 -13.45 -7.18
C TYR A 55 6.72 -12.49 -8.36
N GLN A 56 6.43 -13.00 -9.56
CA GLN A 56 6.29 -12.18 -10.78
C GLN A 56 4.82 -12.05 -11.23
N ASN A 57 3.93 -12.82 -10.62
CA ASN A 57 2.52 -12.99 -10.99
C ASN A 57 1.59 -12.67 -9.81
N ILE A 58 1.80 -11.53 -9.16
CA ILE A 58 0.97 -11.08 -8.01
C ILE A 58 -0.50 -10.95 -8.41
N ASN A 59 -0.78 -10.46 -9.62
CA ASN A 59 -2.12 -10.41 -10.17
C ASN A 59 -2.81 -11.77 -10.12
N ASP A 60 -2.14 -12.83 -10.61
CA ASP A 60 -2.73 -14.16 -10.68
C ASP A 60 -3.00 -14.72 -9.29
N ILE A 61 -2.08 -14.48 -8.33
CA ILE A 61 -2.24 -14.88 -6.92
C ILE A 61 -3.47 -14.22 -6.29
N LEU A 62 -3.70 -12.94 -6.60
CA LEU A 62 -4.78 -12.16 -6.00
C LEU A 62 -6.09 -12.22 -6.81
N SER A 63 -6.04 -12.70 -8.05
CA SER A 63 -7.21 -12.83 -8.90
C SER A 63 -8.24 -13.78 -8.26
N GLY A 64 -9.49 -13.34 -8.20
CA GLY A 64 -10.57 -14.11 -7.57
C GLY A 64 -10.62 -14.05 -6.04
N THR A 65 -9.69 -13.36 -5.38
CA THR A 65 -9.79 -13.06 -3.95
C THR A 65 -10.80 -11.95 -3.68
N ALA A 66 -11.28 -11.84 -2.44
CA ALA A 66 -12.24 -10.80 -2.05
C ALA A 66 -11.70 -9.36 -2.19
N ILE A 67 -10.37 -9.19 -2.16
CA ILE A 67 -9.72 -7.88 -2.22
C ILE A 67 -9.43 -7.41 -3.65
N TYR A 68 -9.61 -8.26 -4.66
CA TYR A 68 -9.15 -7.96 -6.02
C TYR A 68 -9.80 -6.71 -6.63
N ASN A 69 -11.09 -6.50 -6.35
CA ASN A 69 -11.81 -5.30 -6.79
C ASN A 69 -11.25 -4.04 -6.12
N ASP A 70 -10.95 -4.10 -4.81
CA ASP A 70 -10.35 -2.97 -4.11
C ASP A 70 -8.94 -2.70 -4.63
N LEU A 71 -8.17 -3.75 -4.91
CA LEU A 71 -6.82 -3.63 -5.44
C LEU A 71 -6.81 -2.92 -6.82
N THR A 72 -7.66 -3.36 -7.74
CA THR A 72 -7.76 -2.79 -9.09
C THR A 72 -8.37 -1.39 -9.14
N ASN A 73 -9.15 -1.00 -8.13
CA ASN A 73 -9.73 0.35 -8.02
C ASN A 73 -8.81 1.35 -7.30
N TYR A 74 -8.00 0.87 -6.35
CA TYR A 74 -7.31 1.75 -5.41
C TYR A 74 -5.79 1.66 -5.45
N TRP A 75 -5.21 0.52 -5.80
CA TRP A 75 -3.76 0.31 -5.84
C TRP A 75 -3.25 0.24 -7.28
N ILE A 76 -3.45 1.33 -8.02
CA ILE A 76 -3.18 1.39 -9.45
C ILE A 76 -1.75 1.87 -9.74
N SER A 77 -1.23 1.48 -10.90
CA SER A 77 0.06 1.96 -11.40
C SER A 77 -0.11 3.26 -12.17
N TYR A 78 0.71 4.28 -11.90
CA TYR A 78 0.72 5.51 -12.70
C TYR A 78 1.30 5.30 -14.12
N LYS A 79 1.92 4.13 -14.39
CA LYS A 79 2.61 3.83 -15.65
C LYS A 79 1.70 3.30 -16.75
N GLY A 80 0.46 2.91 -16.43
CA GLY A 80 -0.50 2.39 -17.40
C GLY A 80 -1.74 1.84 -16.72
N THR A 81 -2.90 1.98 -17.37
CA THR A 81 -4.23 1.60 -16.83
C THR A 81 -4.57 0.13 -17.08
N ASP A 82 -3.66 -0.63 -17.67
CA ASP A 82 -3.80 -2.05 -17.96
C ASP A 82 -3.32 -2.93 -16.79
N ILE A 83 -3.74 -4.19 -16.78
CA ILE A 83 -3.44 -5.11 -15.68
C ILE A 83 -1.96 -5.49 -15.60
N ASP A 84 -1.20 -5.46 -16.70
CA ASP A 84 0.22 -5.77 -16.69
C ASP A 84 1.01 -4.66 -15.98
N SER A 85 0.62 -3.40 -16.22
CA SER A 85 1.13 -2.24 -15.50
C SER A 85 0.86 -2.33 -13.99
N TYR A 86 -0.33 -2.81 -13.60
CA TYR A 86 -0.70 -2.99 -12.19
C TYR A 86 0.06 -4.16 -11.57
N ASN A 87 0.14 -5.32 -12.24
CA ASN A 87 0.92 -6.46 -11.79
C ASN A 87 2.39 -6.09 -11.57
N SER A 88 3.01 -5.40 -12.52
CA SER A 88 4.40 -4.95 -12.39
C SER A 88 4.60 -4.07 -11.16
N PHE A 89 3.62 -3.21 -10.86
CA PHE A 89 3.66 -2.37 -9.67
C PHE A 89 3.48 -3.18 -8.39
N TRP A 90 2.52 -4.10 -8.34
CA TRP A 90 2.31 -4.96 -7.17
C TRP A 90 3.49 -5.91 -6.92
N VAL A 91 4.15 -6.40 -7.96
CA VAL A 91 5.41 -7.16 -7.87
C VAL A 91 6.50 -6.34 -7.19
N HIS A 92 6.62 -5.04 -7.52
CA HIS A 92 7.56 -4.15 -6.86
C HIS A 92 7.22 -3.94 -5.38
N GLU A 93 5.98 -3.55 -5.08
CA GLU A 93 5.55 -3.27 -3.72
C GLU A 93 5.66 -4.50 -2.81
N TRP A 94 5.26 -5.67 -3.31
CA TRP A 94 5.48 -6.94 -2.60
C TRP A 94 6.96 -7.24 -2.42
N GLY A 95 7.73 -7.21 -3.52
CA GLY A 95 9.11 -7.64 -3.53
C GLY A 95 10.00 -6.81 -2.62
N VAL A 96 9.80 -5.49 -2.61
CA VAL A 96 10.62 -4.54 -1.83
C VAL A 96 10.07 -4.38 -0.40
N HIS A 97 8.76 -4.25 -0.23
CA HIS A 97 8.15 -3.89 1.05
C HIS A 97 7.38 -5.05 1.71
N GLY A 98 6.56 -5.77 0.94
CA GLY A 98 5.76 -6.89 1.45
C GLY A 98 6.60 -8.01 2.05
N THR A 99 7.76 -8.33 1.46
CA THR A 99 8.68 -9.33 2.03
C THR A 99 9.29 -8.91 3.37
N CYS A 100 9.22 -7.62 3.72
CA CYS A 100 9.69 -7.07 5.01
C CYS A 100 8.58 -6.93 6.06
N TYR A 101 7.35 -7.34 5.74
CA TYR A 101 6.22 -7.31 6.65
C TYR A 101 6.06 -8.68 7.33
N SER A 102 6.63 -8.82 8.53
CA SER A 102 6.70 -10.12 9.24
C SER A 102 5.35 -10.79 9.52
N PRO A 103 4.20 -10.09 9.72
CA PRO A 103 2.91 -10.75 9.87
C PRO A 103 2.44 -11.51 8.62
N ALA A 104 3.06 -11.24 7.46
CA ALA A 104 2.85 -11.97 6.22
C ALA A 104 3.90 -13.07 5.99
N ASN A 105 4.80 -13.38 6.94
CA ASN A 105 5.70 -14.51 6.78
C ASN A 105 4.91 -15.82 6.65
N THR A 106 5.42 -16.75 5.85
CA THR A 106 4.76 -18.03 5.57
C THR A 106 4.57 -18.89 6.83
N GLU A 107 5.40 -18.71 7.85
CA GLU A 107 5.22 -19.31 9.17
C GLU A 107 3.97 -18.80 9.92
N CYS A 108 3.54 -17.56 9.63
CA CYS A 108 2.35 -16.92 10.20
C CYS A 108 1.07 -17.26 9.44
N VAL A 109 1.16 -17.40 8.11
CA VAL A 109 0.00 -17.54 7.22
C VAL A 109 -0.14 -18.93 6.59
N GLY A 110 0.85 -19.81 6.76
CA GLY A 110 0.83 -21.23 6.43
C GLY A 110 1.32 -21.61 5.03
N SER A 111 1.30 -20.72 4.04
CA SER A 111 1.75 -21.05 2.68
C SER A 111 2.18 -19.86 1.83
N ASN A 112 2.96 -20.14 0.78
CA ASN A 112 3.21 -19.18 -0.29
C ASN A 112 1.88 -18.79 -0.98
N GLY A 113 1.74 -17.52 -1.36
CA GLY A 113 0.51 -16.91 -1.87
C GLY A 113 -0.41 -16.35 -0.78
N ALA A 114 -0.51 -17.02 0.38
CA ALA A 114 -1.25 -16.49 1.53
C ALA A 114 -0.53 -15.28 2.17
N ASP A 115 0.80 -15.23 2.03
CA ASP A 115 1.67 -14.13 2.41
C ASP A 115 1.35 -12.85 1.63
N VAL A 116 1.24 -12.99 0.31
CA VAL A 116 0.81 -11.91 -0.59
C VAL A 116 -0.58 -11.43 -0.19
N LEU A 117 -1.56 -12.34 -0.08
CA LEU A 117 -2.92 -11.98 0.29
C LEU A 117 -2.98 -11.24 1.63
N LYS A 118 -2.23 -11.68 2.64
CA LYS A 118 -2.17 -11.04 3.96
C LYS A 118 -1.70 -9.59 3.85
N PHE A 119 -0.52 -9.37 3.24
CA PHE A 119 0.06 -8.04 3.11
C PHE A 119 -0.87 -7.06 2.36
N PHE A 120 -1.37 -7.48 1.19
CA PHE A 120 -2.25 -6.62 0.38
C PHE A 120 -3.58 -6.34 1.09
N SER A 121 -4.14 -7.31 1.82
CA SER A 121 -5.36 -7.12 2.60
C SER A 121 -5.16 -6.11 3.74
N ASP A 122 -4.08 -6.25 4.51
CA ASP A 122 -3.80 -5.33 5.62
C ASP A 122 -3.53 -3.92 5.10
N ALA A 123 -2.75 -3.79 4.03
CA ALA A 123 -2.41 -2.50 3.44
C ALA A 123 -3.67 -1.77 2.91
N LEU A 124 -4.59 -2.49 2.27
CA LEU A 124 -5.89 -1.95 1.87
C LEU A 124 -6.76 -1.56 3.07
N ALA A 125 -6.71 -2.33 4.17
CA ALA A 125 -7.43 -2.00 5.40
C ALA A 125 -6.89 -0.71 6.06
N VAL A 126 -5.56 -0.53 6.07
CA VAL A 126 -4.93 0.72 6.55
C VAL A 126 -5.36 1.89 5.66
N ARG A 127 -5.27 1.76 4.33
CA ARG A 127 -5.74 2.78 3.39
C ARG A 127 -7.20 3.17 3.66
N LYS A 128 -8.09 2.20 3.86
CA LYS A 128 -9.52 2.45 4.12
C LYS A 128 -9.74 3.19 5.44
N THR A 129 -8.87 2.99 6.43
CA THR A 129 -8.94 3.69 7.72
C THR A 129 -8.58 5.17 7.59
N TYR A 130 -7.61 5.49 6.73
CA TYR A 130 -7.08 6.86 6.54
C TYR A 130 -7.58 7.48 5.24
N ASP A 131 -8.83 7.93 5.22
CA ASP A 131 -9.41 8.65 4.09
C ASP A 131 -8.95 10.13 4.04
N VAL A 132 -7.75 10.32 3.49
CA VAL A 132 -7.13 11.65 3.34
C VAL A 132 -7.94 12.57 2.42
N TYR A 133 -8.65 12.03 1.43
CA TYR A 133 -9.48 12.86 0.55
C TYR A 133 -10.63 13.52 1.32
N THR A 134 -11.36 12.71 2.09
CA THR A 134 -12.48 13.20 2.89
C THR A 134 -12.01 14.18 3.97
N ALA A 135 -10.85 13.91 4.60
CA ALA A 135 -10.25 14.80 5.58
C ALA A 135 -9.97 16.20 5.00
N LEU A 136 -9.29 16.27 3.85
CA LEU A 136 -9.01 17.52 3.14
C LEU A 136 -10.30 18.22 2.69
N TRP A 137 -11.25 17.46 2.13
CA TRP A 137 -12.53 18.00 1.67
C TRP A 137 -13.31 18.69 2.80
N ASN A 138 -13.37 18.07 3.98
CA ASN A 138 -14.07 18.60 5.14
C ASN A 138 -13.40 19.86 5.70
N ALA A 139 -12.08 19.99 5.55
CA ALA A 139 -11.33 21.21 5.85
C ALA A 139 -11.49 22.31 4.78
N GLY A 140 -12.27 22.07 3.72
CA GLY A 140 -12.47 23.01 2.62
C GLY A 140 -11.35 22.99 1.58
N ILE A 141 -10.41 22.04 1.68
CA ILE A 141 -9.31 21.86 0.72
C ILE A 141 -9.80 20.94 -0.40
N LYS A 142 -10.10 21.53 -1.56
CA LYS A 142 -10.76 20.85 -2.67
C LYS A 142 -9.89 20.82 -3.92
N PRO A 143 -10.08 19.84 -4.81
CA PRO A 143 -9.42 19.81 -6.12
C PRO A 143 -10.10 20.80 -7.09
N ASP A 144 -10.11 22.09 -6.75
CA ASP A 144 -10.81 23.16 -7.49
C ASP A 144 -9.87 24.13 -8.22
N GLY A 145 -8.56 23.84 -8.21
CA GLY A 145 -7.53 24.67 -8.84
C GLY A 145 -7.02 25.82 -7.95
N ASN A 146 -7.56 25.97 -6.74
CA ASN A 146 -7.05 26.94 -5.77
C ASN A 146 -5.74 26.47 -5.11
N SER A 147 -5.01 27.41 -4.53
CA SER A 147 -3.83 27.14 -3.69
C SER A 147 -4.21 27.13 -2.22
N TYR A 148 -3.60 26.21 -1.47
CA TYR A 148 -3.82 26.02 -0.03
C TYR A 148 -2.47 25.99 0.70
N ASN A 149 -2.41 26.42 1.96
CA ASN A 149 -1.17 26.36 2.74
C ASN A 149 -0.89 24.93 3.18
N THR A 150 0.39 24.58 3.27
CA THR A 150 0.84 23.26 3.75
C THR A 150 0.42 23.00 5.20
N ASP A 151 0.34 24.06 6.02
CA ASP A 151 -0.06 23.95 7.42
C ASP A 151 -1.54 23.60 7.55
N ASP A 152 -2.40 24.19 6.71
CA ASP A 152 -3.83 23.88 6.67
C ASP A 152 -4.06 22.43 6.19
N MET A 153 -3.30 21.98 5.19
CA MET A 153 -3.34 20.59 4.72
C MET A 153 -2.88 19.61 5.79
N THR A 154 -1.84 19.97 6.56
CA THR A 154 -1.31 19.14 7.64
C THR A 154 -2.31 19.05 8.79
N ALA A 155 -2.89 20.18 9.19
CA ALA A 155 -3.90 20.23 10.25
C ALA A 155 -5.18 19.45 9.89
N ALA A 156 -5.51 19.35 8.60
CA ALA A 156 -6.66 18.58 8.14
C ALA A 156 -6.51 17.06 8.30
N ILE A 157 -5.28 16.54 8.38
CA ILE A 157 -4.98 15.09 8.39
C ILE A 157 -4.36 14.58 9.70
N GLN A 158 -4.16 15.46 10.69
CA GLN A 158 -3.70 15.14 12.05
C GLN A 158 -4.88 14.78 12.97
#